data_AF-A0AAW6ZV06-F1
#
_entry.id   AF-A0AAW6ZV06-F1
#
_cell.length_a   1.000
_cell.length_b   1.000
_cell.length_c   1.000
_cell.angle_alpha   90.00
_cell.angle_beta   90.00
_cell.angle_gamma   90.00
#
_symmetry.space_group_name_H-M   'P 1'
#
loop_
_entity.id
_entity.type
_entity.pdbx_description
1 polymer ?
#
loop_
_entity_poly.entity_id
_entity_poly.type
_entity_poly.pdbx_seq_one_letter_code
_entity_poly.pdbx_strand_id
1 'polypeptide(L)'
;MDPLTQGLLGASLPQAISKKQHLVVAGVLGMLAGMTPDLDVLIRSSSDPLLFLEYHRQFTHSLLFIPIGSFICALLLHNLIAKKRGLLFKQTWFYCALGYGTHALLDACTTYGTQLLWPLSEERYAWNTISVIDPLFTLPILSLLFFTVLKRNPWYARAAFIWVLAYLALGTYQRNKAEAIGWELAQARQHSPIRLEAKPTFANILVWKVIYETKQAYYVDAVRVGGYSKTYQGQSIAKLDLSKDFPWLDMKSQQAKDIERFRWFSNGYIAQDPYDELRIIDIRYSIVPNQIKALWGITLSPTAEEETHADYTAHRDSSPESRQVFFNMLKGIDCTTC
;
A
#
# COMPACT_ATOMS: atom_id res chain seq x y z
N MET A 1 1.92 4.80 0.83
CA MET A 1 3.34 4.77 0.42
C MET A 1 4.13 5.37 1.59
N ASP A 2 5.45 5.24 1.66
CA ASP A 2 6.18 6.01 2.67
C ASP A 2 6.05 7.53 2.46
N PRO A 3 6.00 8.34 3.54
CA PRO A 3 5.78 9.78 3.43
C PRO A 3 6.87 10.54 2.65
N LEU A 4 8.11 10.04 2.64
CA LEU A 4 9.20 10.69 1.89
C LEU A 4 8.89 10.59 0.38
N THR A 5 8.53 9.40 -0.10
CA THR A 5 8.15 9.22 -1.50
C THR A 5 6.94 10.09 -1.87
N GLN A 6 5.92 10.16 -1.02
CA GLN A 6 4.75 11.00 -1.26
C GLN A 6 5.12 12.48 -1.39
N GLY A 7 5.97 12.98 -0.48
CA GLY A 7 6.47 14.35 -0.55
C GLY A 7 7.31 14.63 -1.80
N LEU A 8 8.15 13.67 -2.22
CA LEU A 8 8.98 13.82 -3.42
C LEU A 8 8.14 13.81 -4.70
N LEU A 9 7.21 12.86 -4.85
CA LEU A 9 6.28 12.87 -5.99
C LEU A 9 5.44 14.15 -5.99
N GLY A 10 4.92 14.54 -4.82
CA GLY A 10 4.15 15.77 -4.62
C GLY A 10 4.91 17.05 -5.00
N ALA A 11 6.23 17.08 -4.82
CA ALA A 11 7.08 18.18 -5.29
C ALA A 11 7.31 18.15 -6.81
N SER A 12 7.49 16.95 -7.37
CA SER A 12 7.94 16.78 -8.76
C SER A 12 6.97 17.37 -9.79
N LEU A 13 5.67 17.14 -9.64
CA LEU A 13 4.66 17.58 -10.60
C LEU A 13 4.50 19.12 -10.63
N PRO A 14 4.33 19.83 -9.50
CA PRO A 14 4.37 21.28 -9.44
C PRO A 14 5.67 21.86 -10.03
N GLN A 15 6.83 21.28 -9.70
CA GLN A 15 8.11 21.77 -10.22
C GLN A 15 8.22 21.60 -11.74
N ALA A 16 7.75 20.49 -12.29
CA ALA A 16 7.81 20.17 -13.71
C ALA A 16 7.06 21.20 -14.59
N ILE A 17 5.98 21.78 -14.08
CA ILE A 17 5.12 22.72 -14.82
C ILE A 17 5.26 24.19 -14.38
N SER A 18 5.89 24.45 -13.23
CA SER A 18 6.08 25.82 -12.73
C SER A 18 7.07 26.63 -13.57
N LYS A 19 6.93 27.96 -13.53
CA LYS A 19 7.95 28.88 -14.06
C LYS A 19 9.21 28.83 -13.19
N LYS A 20 10.39 29.04 -13.79
CA LYS A 20 11.69 29.03 -13.08
C LYS A 20 11.70 29.88 -11.80
N GLN A 21 11.03 31.04 -11.82
CA GLN A 21 10.93 31.94 -10.66
C GLN A 21 10.18 31.33 -9.46
N HIS A 22 9.22 30.43 -9.70
CA HIS A 22 8.40 29.78 -8.66
C HIS A 22 8.86 28.36 -8.35
N LEU A 23 9.91 27.86 -9.01
CA LEU A 23 10.29 26.44 -8.99
C LEU A 23 10.47 25.87 -7.57
N VAL A 24 11.19 26.58 -6.71
CA VAL A 24 11.44 26.10 -5.33
C VAL A 24 10.17 26.13 -4.49
N VAL A 25 9.43 27.24 -4.52
CA VAL A 25 8.20 27.37 -3.72
C VAL A 25 7.09 26.45 -4.21
N ALA A 26 6.97 26.22 -5.52
CA ALA A 26 6.04 25.24 -6.08
C ALA A 26 6.35 23.82 -5.58
N GLY A 27 7.64 23.44 -5.55
CA GLY A 27 8.08 22.16 -4.99
C GLY A 27 7.78 22.01 -3.51
N VAL A 28 8.03 23.03 -2.70
CA VAL A 28 7.72 23.00 -1.25
C VAL A 28 6.21 22.88 -1.00
N LEU A 29 5.39 23.66 -1.71
CA LEU A 29 3.94 23.59 -1.58
C LEU A 29 3.41 22.21 -2.00
N GLY A 30 3.92 21.69 -3.11
CA GLY A 30 3.61 20.35 -3.60
C GLY A 30 3.99 19.24 -2.64
N MET A 31 5.20 19.29 -2.10
CA MET A 31 5.71 18.33 -1.12
C MET A 31 4.83 18.26 0.12
N LEU A 32 4.55 19.42 0.73
CA LEU A 32 3.76 19.48 1.94
C LEU A 32 2.32 19.03 1.68
N ALA A 33 1.70 19.53 0.62
CA ALA A 33 0.33 19.13 0.26
C ALA A 33 0.24 17.65 -0.13
N GLY A 34 1.28 17.11 -0.77
CA GLY A 34 1.39 15.70 -1.12
C GLY A 34 1.61 14.79 0.07
N MET A 35 2.02 15.28 1.24
CA MET A 35 2.13 14.49 2.47
C MET A 35 0.88 14.58 3.35
N THR A 36 0.04 15.60 3.15
CA THR A 36 -1.13 15.87 3.99
C THR A 36 -2.15 14.71 4.07
N PRO A 37 -2.47 13.95 3.01
CA PRO A 37 -3.50 12.91 3.09
C PRO A 37 -3.27 11.87 4.19
N ASP A 38 -2.00 11.48 4.41
CA ASP A 38 -1.59 10.53 5.45
C ASP A 38 -1.76 11.06 6.89
N LEU A 39 -2.11 12.33 7.10
CA LEU A 39 -2.49 12.83 8.44
C LEU A 39 -3.76 12.16 8.97
N ASP A 40 -4.50 11.44 8.12
CA ASP A 40 -5.61 10.56 8.55
C ASP A 40 -5.18 9.45 9.52
N VAL A 41 -3.89 9.12 9.62
CA VAL A 41 -3.35 8.20 10.65
C VAL A 41 -3.60 8.70 12.08
N LEU A 42 -3.89 10.00 12.24
CA LEU A 42 -4.27 10.59 13.51
C LEU A 42 -5.76 10.32 13.87
N ILE A 43 -6.56 9.86 12.92
CA ILE A 43 -7.95 9.41 13.13
C ILE A 43 -7.90 7.99 13.69
N ARG A 44 -7.82 7.91 15.03
CA ARG A 44 -7.72 6.66 15.78
C ARG A 44 -8.46 6.80 17.10
N SER A 45 -8.88 5.68 17.67
CA SER A 45 -9.53 5.61 18.97
C SER A 45 -8.76 4.67 19.90
N SER A 46 -8.71 4.99 21.19
CA SER A 46 -8.21 4.09 22.22
C SER A 46 -9.22 3.02 22.61
N SER A 47 -10.51 3.27 22.40
CA SER A 47 -11.59 2.32 22.70
C SER A 47 -11.95 1.43 21.50
N ASP A 48 -11.67 1.90 20.27
CA ASP A 48 -11.90 1.16 19.03
C ASP A 48 -10.56 1.02 18.27
N PRO A 49 -9.85 -0.09 18.46
CA PRO A 49 -8.56 -0.34 17.83
C PRO A 49 -8.62 -0.44 16.31
N LEU A 50 -9.79 -0.68 15.71
CA LEU A 50 -9.95 -0.89 14.26
C LEU A 50 -10.35 0.39 13.52
N LEU A 51 -10.70 1.48 14.21
CA LEU A 51 -11.14 2.74 13.58
C LEU A 51 -10.17 3.25 12.51
N PHE A 52 -8.86 3.09 12.72
CA PHE A 52 -7.85 3.56 11.77
C PHE A 52 -7.90 2.77 10.45
N LEU A 53 -8.34 1.50 10.44
CA LEU A 53 -8.46 0.69 9.22
C LEU A 53 -9.54 1.24 8.27
N GLU A 54 -10.57 1.87 8.84
CA GLU A 54 -11.70 2.44 8.09
C GLU A 54 -11.35 3.79 7.50
N TYR A 55 -10.72 4.66 8.29
CA TYR A 55 -10.45 6.04 7.89
C TYR A 55 -9.12 6.22 7.15
N HIS A 56 -8.13 5.35 7.39
CA HIS A 56 -6.86 5.45 6.66
C HIS A 56 -7.06 5.10 5.18
N ARG A 57 -6.70 6.06 4.32
CA ARG A 57 -6.93 6.02 2.86
C ARG A 57 -8.38 6.07 2.41
N GLN A 58 -9.21 6.75 3.20
CA GLN A 58 -10.62 6.99 2.91
C GLN A 58 -10.81 8.37 2.24
N PHE A 59 -11.61 9.26 2.83
CA PHE A 59 -11.99 10.54 2.24
C PHE A 59 -10.80 11.44 1.90
N THR A 60 -9.74 11.44 2.73
CA THR A 60 -8.51 12.21 2.49
C THR A 60 -7.81 11.83 1.19
N HIS A 61 -8.02 10.60 0.71
CA HIS A 61 -7.43 10.03 -0.50
C HIS A 61 -8.44 9.91 -1.66
N SER A 62 -9.64 10.47 -1.51
CA SER A 62 -10.61 10.50 -2.60
C SER A 62 -10.25 11.53 -3.66
N LEU A 63 -10.48 11.18 -4.93
CA LEU A 63 -10.33 12.11 -6.06
C LEU A 63 -11.26 13.33 -5.93
N LEU A 64 -12.46 13.13 -5.38
CA LEU A 64 -13.44 14.21 -5.15
C LEU A 64 -13.04 15.13 -4.01
N PHE A 65 -12.21 14.65 -3.08
CA PHE A 65 -11.73 15.45 -1.96
C PHE A 65 -10.48 16.28 -2.29
N ILE A 66 -9.77 15.99 -3.39
CA ILE A 66 -8.56 16.72 -3.80
C ILE A 66 -8.77 18.26 -3.79
N PRO A 67 -9.84 18.83 -4.40
CA PRO A 67 -10.04 20.28 -4.39
C PRO A 67 -10.17 20.85 -2.98
N ILE A 68 -10.84 20.14 -2.07
CA ILE A 68 -11.09 20.54 -0.69
C ILE A 68 -9.80 20.42 0.14
N GLY A 69 -9.17 19.25 0.16
CA GLY A 69 -7.95 19.01 0.92
C GLY A 69 -6.79 19.92 0.50
N SER A 70 -6.62 20.13 -0.81
CA SER A 70 -5.63 21.07 -1.35
C SER A 70 -5.96 22.54 -1.04
N PHE A 71 -7.23 22.92 -0.98
CA PHE A 71 -7.65 24.26 -0.57
C PHE A 71 -7.30 24.52 0.89
N ILE A 72 -7.54 23.57 1.79
CA ILE A 72 -7.13 23.64 3.20
C ILE A 72 -5.60 23.82 3.30
N CYS A 73 -4.84 23.01 2.57
CA CYS A 73 -3.38 23.16 2.48
C CYS A 73 -2.98 24.56 2.02
N ALA A 74 -3.65 25.08 0.98
CA ALA A 74 -3.36 26.39 0.43
C ALA A 74 -3.65 27.53 1.41
N LEU A 75 -4.75 27.46 2.18
CA LEU A 75 -5.08 28.46 3.20
C LEU A 75 -3.94 28.62 4.22
N LEU A 76 -3.40 27.49 4.69
CA LEU A 76 -2.31 27.48 5.66
C LEU A 76 -0.99 27.94 5.00
N LEU A 77 -0.60 27.28 3.91
CA LEU A 77 0.73 27.48 3.32
C LEU A 77 0.85 28.81 2.56
N HIS A 78 -0.26 29.44 2.15
CA HIS A 78 -0.21 30.71 1.45
C HIS A 78 0.39 31.82 2.31
N ASN A 79 -0.15 32.02 3.51
CA ASN A 79 0.31 33.08 4.40
C ASN A 79 1.69 32.76 5.02
N LEU A 80 1.95 31.48 5.29
CA LEU A 80 3.22 31.05 5.89
C LEU A 80 4.40 31.15 4.92
N ILE A 81 4.19 30.74 3.65
CA ILE A 81 5.26 30.53 2.66
C ILE A 81 5.00 31.32 1.37
N ALA A 82 3.88 31.05 0.69
CA ALA A 82 3.72 31.41 -0.72
C ALA A 82 3.62 32.92 -0.97
N LYS A 83 2.89 33.65 -0.13
CA LYS A 83 2.71 35.10 -0.22
C LYS A 83 4.04 35.85 -0.11
N LYS A 84 4.91 35.43 0.81
CA LYS A 84 6.26 35.99 0.98
C LYS A 84 7.18 35.72 -0.22
N ARG A 85 6.80 34.79 -1.10
CA ARG A 85 7.50 34.45 -2.36
C ARG A 85 6.78 35.01 -3.59
N GLY A 86 5.81 35.91 -3.42
CA GLY A 86 5.13 36.61 -4.50
C GLY A 86 4.10 35.77 -5.27
N LEU A 87 3.62 34.67 -4.71
CA LEU A 87 2.56 33.87 -5.34
C LEU A 87 1.19 34.45 -5.00
N LEU A 88 0.29 34.44 -5.98
CA LEU A 88 -1.14 34.62 -5.76
C LEU A 88 -1.72 33.40 -5.05
N PHE A 89 -2.84 33.58 -4.35
CA PHE A 89 -3.53 32.46 -3.68
C PHE A 89 -3.91 31.36 -4.69
N LYS A 90 -4.42 31.73 -5.87
CA LYS A 90 -4.75 30.78 -6.94
C LYS A 90 -3.56 29.93 -7.38
N GLN A 91 -2.35 30.51 -7.45
CA GLN A 91 -1.13 29.75 -7.77
C GLN A 91 -0.73 28.81 -6.64
N THR A 92 -0.89 29.26 -5.39
CA THR A 92 -0.63 28.44 -4.20
C THR A 92 -1.53 27.21 -4.18
N TRP A 93 -2.85 27.44 -4.33
CA TRP A 93 -3.83 26.37 -4.40
C TRP A 93 -3.55 25.40 -5.54
N PHE A 94 -3.23 25.92 -6.73
CA PHE A 94 -2.89 25.07 -7.86
C PHE A 94 -1.68 24.16 -7.59
N TYR A 95 -0.59 24.67 -7.01
CA TYR A 95 0.56 23.83 -6.66
C TYR A 95 0.25 22.82 -5.54
N CYS A 96 -0.56 23.20 -4.55
CA CYS A 96 -1.05 22.26 -3.54
C CYS A 96 -1.93 21.17 -4.17
N ALA A 97 -2.83 21.52 -5.10
CA ALA A 97 -3.75 20.58 -5.74
C ALA A 97 -3.01 19.52 -6.57
N LEU A 98 -1.96 19.92 -7.28
CA LEU A 98 -1.10 19.00 -8.02
C LEU A 98 -0.35 18.04 -7.09
N GLY A 99 0.24 18.56 -6.01
CA GLY A 99 0.93 17.72 -5.03
C GLY A 99 -0.02 16.74 -4.33
N TYR A 100 -1.12 17.26 -3.78
CA TYR A 100 -2.16 16.48 -3.11
C TYR A 100 -2.74 15.40 -4.03
N GLY A 101 -3.03 15.75 -5.29
CA GLY A 101 -3.63 14.82 -6.25
C GLY A 101 -2.72 13.66 -6.67
N THR A 102 -1.40 13.77 -6.47
CA THR A 102 -0.49 12.64 -6.75
C THR A 102 -0.59 11.52 -5.72
N HIS A 103 -1.00 11.85 -4.48
CA HIS A 103 -0.92 10.96 -3.34
C HIS A 103 -1.84 9.75 -3.49
N ALA A 104 -3.13 9.99 -3.70
CA ALA A 104 -4.16 8.97 -3.81
C ALA A 104 -3.86 7.98 -4.95
N LEU A 105 -3.38 8.49 -6.09
CA LEU A 105 -3.03 7.69 -7.25
C LEU A 105 -1.81 6.79 -6.97
N LEU A 106 -0.76 7.31 -6.32
CA LEU A 106 0.38 6.49 -5.94
C LEU A 106 -0.01 5.43 -4.91
N ASP A 107 -0.90 5.75 -3.99
CA ASP A 107 -1.37 4.78 -3.00
C ASP A 107 -2.22 3.68 -3.62
N ALA A 108 -3.03 3.98 -4.63
CA ALA A 108 -3.73 2.97 -5.42
C ALA A 108 -2.78 2.05 -6.20
N CYS A 109 -1.55 2.48 -6.51
CA CYS A 109 -0.51 1.61 -7.07
C CYS A 109 0.03 0.59 -6.04
N THR A 110 -0.23 0.76 -4.75
CA THR A 110 0.22 -0.16 -3.69
C THR A 110 -0.85 -1.20 -3.33
N THR A 111 -0.53 -2.10 -2.39
CA THR A 111 -1.37 -3.26 -2.05
C THR A 111 -2.47 -3.00 -1.03
N TYR A 112 -2.36 -1.95 -0.20
CA TYR A 112 -3.31 -1.72 0.91
C TYR A 112 -4.71 -1.31 0.47
N GLY A 113 -4.81 -0.81 -0.76
CA GLY A 113 -6.06 -0.30 -1.31
C GLY A 113 -6.39 1.12 -0.84
N THR A 114 -7.03 1.88 -1.72
CA THR A 114 -7.40 3.29 -1.50
C THR A 114 -8.81 3.55 -2.01
N GLN A 115 -9.64 4.26 -1.26
CA GLN A 115 -11.00 4.60 -1.69
C GLN A 115 -11.02 5.82 -2.62
N LEU A 116 -10.59 5.63 -3.87
CA LEU A 116 -10.46 6.71 -4.85
C LEU A 116 -11.79 7.43 -5.15
N LEU A 117 -12.92 6.72 -5.07
CA LEU A 117 -14.23 7.20 -5.47
C LEU A 117 -15.15 7.57 -4.31
N TRP A 118 -14.66 7.60 -3.07
CA TRP A 118 -15.47 8.02 -1.93
C TRP A 118 -16.02 9.46 -2.14
N PRO A 119 -17.29 9.78 -1.83
CA PRO A 119 -18.30 8.96 -1.15
C PRO A 119 -19.21 8.16 -2.10
N LEU A 120 -18.89 8.09 -3.40
CA LEU A 120 -19.72 7.37 -4.38
C LEU A 120 -19.56 5.84 -4.27
N SER A 121 -18.39 5.38 -3.83
CA SER A 121 -18.09 3.97 -3.60
C SER A 121 -17.10 3.82 -2.44
N GLU A 122 -17.25 2.73 -1.68
CA GLU A 122 -16.34 2.32 -0.60
C GLU A 122 -15.29 1.30 -1.07
N GLU A 123 -15.24 1.00 -2.37
CA GLU A 123 -14.28 0.08 -2.97
C GLU A 123 -12.82 0.55 -2.74
N ARG A 124 -11.95 -0.37 -2.30
CA ARG A 124 -10.52 -0.12 -2.11
C ARG A 124 -9.74 -0.56 -3.34
N TYR A 125 -9.30 0.40 -4.16
CA TYR A 125 -8.50 0.12 -5.36
C TYR A 125 -7.05 -0.17 -4.99
N ALA A 126 -6.57 -1.38 -5.33
CA ALA A 126 -5.19 -1.82 -5.14
C ALA A 126 -4.64 -2.43 -6.43
N TRP A 127 -3.88 -1.66 -7.20
CA TRP A 127 -3.27 -2.13 -8.44
C TRP A 127 -2.01 -2.96 -8.21
N ASN A 128 -1.45 -3.01 -7.00
CA ASN A 128 -0.33 -3.89 -6.68
C ASN A 128 0.87 -3.74 -7.65
N THR A 129 1.23 -2.53 -8.09
CA THR A 129 2.31 -2.33 -9.07
C THR A 129 3.65 -1.97 -8.43
N ILE A 130 3.62 -1.47 -7.20
CA ILE A 130 4.82 -1.04 -6.46
C ILE A 130 4.71 -1.32 -4.97
N SER A 131 5.88 -1.56 -4.36
CA SER A 131 6.03 -1.67 -2.92
C SER A 131 5.80 -0.33 -2.21
N VAL A 132 5.39 -0.39 -0.95
CA VAL A 132 5.13 0.81 -0.11
C VAL A 132 6.41 1.57 0.22
N ILE A 133 7.56 0.88 0.19
CA ILE A 133 8.90 1.45 0.28
C ILE A 133 9.69 0.83 -0.88
N ASP A 134 10.22 1.66 -1.78
CA ASP A 134 11.05 1.21 -2.89
C ASP A 134 12.19 2.20 -3.19
N PRO A 135 13.43 1.91 -2.76
CA PRO A 135 14.56 2.81 -2.98
C PRO A 135 14.86 3.10 -4.45
N LEU A 136 14.59 2.16 -5.37
CA LEU A 136 14.79 2.38 -6.81
C LEU A 136 13.73 3.30 -7.40
N PHE A 137 12.57 3.40 -6.75
CA PHE A 137 11.59 4.43 -7.07
C PHE A 137 11.97 5.79 -6.46
N THR A 138 12.27 5.82 -5.16
CA THR A 138 12.41 7.05 -4.37
C THR A 138 13.73 7.80 -4.61
N LEU A 139 14.88 7.11 -4.63
CA LEU A 139 16.19 7.75 -4.69
C LEU A 139 16.47 8.50 -6.01
N PRO A 140 16.06 7.99 -7.20
CA PRO A 140 16.18 8.76 -8.43
C PRO A 140 15.34 10.03 -8.42
N ILE A 141 14.11 9.99 -7.88
CA ILE A 141 13.26 11.17 -7.74
C ILE A 141 13.95 12.18 -6.82
N LEU A 142 14.41 11.75 -5.64
CA LEU A 142 15.15 12.61 -4.71
C LEU A 142 16.33 13.31 -5.38
N SER A 143 17.16 12.54 -6.10
CA SER A 143 18.35 13.04 -6.79
C SER A 143 17.99 14.07 -7.87
N LEU A 144 16.96 13.79 -8.68
CA LEU A 144 16.52 14.68 -9.73
C LEU A 144 15.88 15.97 -9.18
N LEU A 145 15.13 15.90 -8.07
CA LEU A 145 14.57 17.09 -7.42
C LEU A 145 15.66 17.93 -6.74
N PHE A 146 16.69 17.28 -6.18
CA PHE A 146 17.88 17.98 -5.70
C PHE A 146 18.53 18.80 -6.83
N PHE A 147 18.76 18.19 -8.01
CA PHE A 147 19.29 18.92 -9.17
C PHE A 147 18.32 19.96 -9.74
N THR A 148 17.01 19.74 -9.63
CA THR A 148 15.99 20.75 -10.01
C THR A 148 16.20 22.04 -9.23
N VAL A 149 16.41 21.95 -7.92
CA VAL A 149 16.64 23.10 -7.04
C VAL A 149 18.02 23.70 -7.26
N LEU A 150 19.06 22.86 -7.28
CA LEU A 150 20.46 23.29 -7.41
C LEU A 150 20.72 24.00 -8.74
N LYS A 151 20.25 23.43 -9.85
CA LYS A 151 20.47 23.98 -11.21
C LYS A 151 19.36 24.91 -11.68
N ARG A 152 18.30 25.09 -10.87
CA ARG A 152 17.11 25.91 -11.21
C ARG A 152 16.51 25.55 -12.58
N ASN A 153 16.51 24.26 -12.91
CA ASN A 153 16.06 23.76 -14.20
C ASN A 153 14.88 22.77 -14.00
N PRO A 154 13.66 23.11 -14.46
CA PRO A 154 12.48 22.24 -14.31
C PRO A 154 12.58 20.93 -15.10
N TRP A 155 13.53 20.79 -16.03
CA TRP A 155 13.72 19.55 -16.78
C TRP A 155 14.06 18.36 -15.87
N TYR A 156 14.81 18.57 -14.78
CA TYR A 156 15.10 17.49 -13.84
C TYR A 156 13.83 16.99 -13.12
N ALA A 157 12.90 17.88 -12.77
CA ALA A 157 11.60 17.48 -12.19
C ALA A 157 10.73 16.76 -13.22
N ARG A 158 10.78 17.15 -14.51
CA ARG A 158 10.12 16.40 -15.59
C ARG A 158 10.71 15.01 -15.76
N ALA A 159 12.04 14.90 -15.72
CA ALA A 159 12.72 13.61 -15.75
C ALA A 159 12.32 12.74 -14.54
N ALA A 160 12.16 13.33 -13.35
CA ALA A 160 11.69 12.63 -12.16
C ALA A 160 10.26 12.10 -12.35
N PHE A 161 9.37 12.91 -12.93
CA PHE A 161 8.01 12.49 -13.23
C PHE A 161 7.95 11.41 -14.34
N ILE A 162 8.80 11.51 -15.36
CA ILE A 162 8.96 10.45 -16.38
C ILE A 162 9.44 9.15 -15.73
N TRP A 163 10.41 9.23 -14.82
CA TRP A 163 10.89 8.06 -14.05
C TRP A 163 9.76 7.39 -13.28
N VAL A 164 8.91 8.17 -12.60
CA VAL A 164 7.73 7.67 -11.88
C VAL A 164 6.84 6.87 -12.82
N LEU A 165 6.46 7.43 -13.97
CA LEU A 165 5.59 6.75 -14.94
C LEU A 165 6.25 5.49 -15.50
N ALA A 166 7.53 5.56 -15.86
CA ALA A 166 8.28 4.43 -16.40
C ALA A 166 8.41 3.28 -15.39
N TYR A 167 8.70 3.60 -14.13
CA TYR A 167 8.84 2.61 -13.06
C TYR A 167 7.52 1.94 -12.73
N LEU A 168 6.42 2.69 -12.64
CA LEU A 168 5.07 2.13 -12.42
C LEU A 168 4.62 1.26 -13.61
N ALA A 169 4.93 1.67 -14.85
CA ALA A 169 4.66 0.85 -16.03
C ALA A 169 5.47 -0.47 -16.00
N LEU A 170 6.75 -0.41 -15.64
CA LEU A 170 7.58 -1.60 -15.48
C LEU A 170 7.07 -2.51 -14.35
N GLY A 171 6.68 -1.93 -13.21
CA GLY A 171 6.05 -2.66 -12.11
C GLY A 171 4.76 -3.36 -12.53
N THR A 172 3.92 -2.69 -13.32
CA THR A 172 2.70 -3.27 -13.91
C THR A 172 3.03 -4.46 -14.82
N TYR A 173 4.02 -4.31 -15.70
CA TYR A 173 4.46 -5.40 -16.58
C TYR A 173 4.97 -6.62 -15.79
N GLN A 174 5.80 -6.37 -14.77
CA GLN A 174 6.37 -7.41 -13.92
C GLN A 174 5.29 -8.11 -13.09
N ARG A 175 4.32 -7.37 -12.54
CA ARG A 175 3.14 -7.90 -11.85
C ARG A 175 2.35 -8.85 -12.76
N ASN A 176 2.00 -8.40 -13.97
CA ASN A 176 1.23 -9.21 -14.92
C ASN A 176 1.98 -10.51 -15.29
N LYS A 177 3.31 -10.44 -15.45
CA LYS A 177 4.14 -11.63 -15.69
C LYS A 177 4.10 -12.60 -14.51
N ALA A 178 4.14 -12.09 -13.27
CA ALA A 178 4.02 -12.91 -12.07
C ALA A 178 2.62 -13.54 -11.93
N GLU A 179 1.56 -12.80 -12.27
CA GLU A 179 0.18 -13.32 -12.27
C GLU A 179 -0.01 -14.45 -13.30
N ALA A 180 0.53 -14.29 -14.51
CA ALA A 180 0.50 -15.32 -15.54
C ALA A 180 1.14 -16.63 -15.05
N ILE A 181 2.32 -16.54 -14.43
CA ILE A 181 3.00 -17.69 -13.81
C ILE A 181 2.16 -18.27 -12.66
N GLY A 182 1.49 -17.43 -11.89
CA GLY A 182 0.55 -17.86 -10.85
C GLY A 182 -0.60 -18.72 -11.39
N TRP A 183 -1.18 -18.32 -12.52
CA TRP A 183 -2.23 -19.10 -13.19
C TRP A 183 -1.70 -20.43 -13.71
N GLU A 184 -0.50 -20.45 -14.30
CA GLU A 184 0.17 -21.69 -14.72
C GLU A 184 0.41 -22.64 -13.54
N LEU A 185 0.88 -22.12 -12.40
CA LEU A 185 1.08 -22.90 -11.17
C LEU A 185 -0.23 -23.49 -10.65
N ALA A 186 -1.31 -22.70 -10.63
CA ALA A 186 -2.61 -23.19 -10.20
C ALA A 186 -3.14 -24.30 -11.12
N GLN A 187 -2.99 -24.13 -12.43
CA GLN A 187 -3.38 -25.15 -13.42
C GLN A 187 -2.55 -26.43 -13.27
N ALA A 188 -1.24 -26.33 -13.08
CA ALA A 188 -0.36 -27.49 -12.86
C ALA A 188 -0.73 -28.27 -11.60
N ARG A 189 -1.25 -27.59 -10.57
CA ARG A 189 -1.80 -28.21 -9.35
C ARG A 189 -3.24 -28.71 -9.50
N GLN A 190 -3.83 -28.57 -10.70
CA GLN A 190 -5.24 -28.91 -10.97
C GLN A 190 -6.23 -28.15 -10.08
N HIS A 191 -5.87 -26.95 -9.66
CA HIS A 191 -6.74 -26.07 -8.90
C HIS A 191 -7.62 -25.23 -9.85
N SER A 192 -8.77 -24.77 -9.35
CA SER A 192 -9.65 -23.82 -10.04
C SER A 192 -9.73 -22.50 -9.25
N PRO A 193 -8.83 -21.53 -9.50
CA PRO A 193 -8.85 -20.27 -8.79
C PRO A 193 -10.08 -19.42 -9.14
N ILE A 194 -10.67 -18.80 -8.12
CA ILE A 194 -11.72 -17.79 -8.23
C ILE A 194 -11.09 -16.41 -8.47
N ARG A 195 -9.95 -16.17 -7.82
CA ARG A 195 -9.20 -14.92 -7.86
C ARG A 195 -7.70 -15.22 -7.72
N LEU A 196 -6.87 -14.42 -8.36
CA LEU A 196 -5.42 -14.50 -8.27
C LEU A 196 -4.84 -13.08 -8.35
N GLU A 197 -3.91 -12.76 -7.46
CA GLU A 197 -3.20 -11.48 -7.45
C GLU A 197 -1.71 -11.69 -7.21
N ALA A 198 -0.87 -10.90 -7.88
CA ALA A 198 0.54 -10.76 -7.52
C ALA A 198 0.77 -9.44 -6.78
N LYS A 199 1.46 -9.52 -5.63
CA LYS A 199 1.73 -8.39 -4.75
C LYS A 199 3.25 -8.16 -4.68
N PRO A 200 3.72 -6.92 -4.87
CA PRO A 200 5.14 -6.62 -4.83
C PRO A 200 5.67 -6.84 -3.41
N THR A 201 6.86 -7.42 -3.31
CA THR A 201 7.54 -7.55 -2.02
C THR A 201 8.23 -6.24 -1.62
N PHE A 202 8.80 -6.19 -0.42
CA PHE A 202 9.44 -4.97 0.08
C PHE A 202 10.62 -4.54 -0.80
N ALA A 203 10.70 -3.24 -1.12
CA ALA A 203 11.85 -2.60 -1.73
C ALA A 203 12.23 -3.03 -3.16
N ASN A 204 11.34 -3.69 -3.92
CA ASN A 204 11.63 -4.12 -5.28
C ASN A 204 10.38 -4.45 -6.12
N ILE A 205 10.60 -4.62 -7.43
CA ILE A 205 9.62 -5.10 -8.44
C ILE A 205 10.06 -6.41 -9.12
N LEU A 206 10.94 -7.18 -8.45
CA LEU A 206 11.51 -8.42 -8.99
C LEU A 206 10.85 -9.66 -8.40
N VAL A 207 10.56 -9.67 -7.10
CA VAL A 207 9.94 -10.79 -6.39
C VAL A 207 8.54 -10.39 -5.97
N TRP A 208 7.59 -11.27 -6.29
CA TRP A 208 6.17 -11.06 -6.09
C TRP A 208 5.61 -12.19 -5.22
N LYS A 209 4.79 -11.83 -4.25
CA LYS A 209 3.93 -12.78 -3.54
C LYS A 209 2.72 -13.02 -4.42
N VAL A 210 2.56 -14.24 -4.92
CA VAL A 210 1.40 -14.66 -5.69
C VAL A 210 0.43 -15.34 -4.75
N ILE A 211 -0.81 -14.87 -4.72
CA ILE A 211 -1.88 -15.42 -3.90
C ILE A 211 -3.02 -15.78 -4.82
N TYR A 212 -3.50 -17.01 -4.74
CA TYR A 212 -4.74 -17.38 -5.39
C TYR A 212 -5.72 -18.04 -4.44
N GLU A 213 -6.98 -17.78 -4.72
CA GLU A 213 -8.11 -18.15 -3.90
C GLU A 213 -8.91 -19.24 -4.60
N THR A 214 -9.21 -20.31 -3.87
CA THR A 214 -10.15 -21.36 -4.30
C THR A 214 -11.42 -21.29 -3.47
N LYS A 215 -12.37 -22.21 -3.69
CA LYS A 215 -13.57 -22.30 -2.85
C LYS A 215 -13.26 -22.57 -1.38
N GLN A 216 -12.18 -23.30 -1.09
CA GLN A 216 -11.89 -23.81 0.26
C GLN A 216 -10.66 -23.16 0.91
N ALA A 217 -9.69 -22.72 0.12
CA ALA A 217 -8.37 -22.33 0.63
C ALA A 217 -7.72 -21.23 -0.21
N TYR A 218 -6.77 -20.55 0.42
CA TYR A 218 -5.79 -19.70 -0.22
C TYR A 218 -4.47 -20.43 -0.40
N TYR A 219 -3.77 -20.12 -1.48
CA TYR A 219 -2.45 -20.64 -1.79
C TYR A 219 -1.52 -19.45 -2.01
N VAL A 220 -0.33 -19.53 -1.42
CA VAL A 220 0.67 -18.48 -1.44
C VAL A 220 1.95 -19.06 -2.01
N ASP A 221 2.51 -18.39 -3.01
CA ASP A 221 3.79 -18.72 -3.61
C ASP A 221 4.61 -17.44 -3.80
N ALA A 222 5.92 -17.57 -4.04
CA ALA A 222 6.72 -16.45 -4.50
C ALA A 222 7.15 -16.66 -5.95
N VAL A 223 7.08 -15.60 -6.74
CA VAL A 223 7.54 -15.61 -8.12
C VAL A 223 8.54 -14.48 -8.32
N ARG A 224 9.76 -14.85 -8.68
CA ARG A 224 10.75 -13.91 -9.19
C ARG A 224 10.59 -13.76 -10.69
N VAL A 225 10.54 -12.53 -11.17
CA VAL A 225 10.51 -12.17 -12.60
C VAL A 225 11.68 -11.22 -12.94
N GLY A 226 11.65 -10.61 -14.13
CA GLY A 226 12.75 -9.87 -14.74
C GLY A 226 13.32 -10.61 -15.95
N GLY A 227 14.66 -10.61 -16.09
CA GLY A 227 15.36 -11.26 -17.20
C GLY A 227 15.16 -12.78 -17.29
N TYR A 228 14.83 -13.43 -16.17
CA TYR A 228 14.34 -14.81 -16.11
C TYR A 228 13.27 -14.92 -15.02
N SER A 229 12.49 -16.00 -15.06
CA SER A 229 11.47 -16.29 -14.06
C SER A 229 11.89 -17.46 -13.18
N LYS A 230 11.55 -17.41 -11.88
CA LYS A 230 11.73 -18.51 -10.94
C LYS A 230 10.60 -18.55 -9.94
N THR A 231 10.07 -19.72 -9.68
CA THR A 231 8.99 -19.95 -8.72
C THR A 231 9.57 -20.54 -7.44
N TYR A 232 9.01 -20.12 -6.31
CA TYR A 232 9.26 -20.71 -5.00
C TYR A 232 7.92 -21.16 -4.47
N GLN A 233 7.75 -22.47 -4.37
CA GLN A 233 6.56 -23.05 -3.81
C GLN A 233 6.38 -22.57 -2.38
N GLY A 234 5.15 -22.25 -2.01
CA GLY A 234 4.82 -21.81 -0.67
C GLY A 234 3.74 -22.64 -0.02
N GLN A 235 3.00 -21.98 0.85
CA GLN A 235 2.05 -22.58 1.77
C GLN A 235 0.60 -22.40 1.30
N SER A 236 -0.30 -23.18 1.87
CA SER A 236 -1.74 -23.03 1.71
C SER A 236 -2.42 -22.92 3.06
N ILE A 237 -3.56 -22.24 3.11
CA ILE A 237 -4.34 -22.06 4.32
C ILE A 237 -5.83 -22.09 3.99
N ALA A 238 -6.63 -22.75 4.83
CA ALA A 238 -8.08 -22.77 4.69
C ALA A 238 -8.66 -21.35 4.80
N LYS A 239 -9.77 -21.11 4.11
CA LYS A 239 -10.56 -19.90 4.33
C LYS A 239 -11.18 -19.93 5.72
N LEU A 240 -11.29 -18.76 6.33
CA LEU A 240 -12.00 -18.61 7.60
C LEU A 240 -13.46 -19.06 7.45
N ASP A 241 -13.89 -19.95 8.33
CA ASP A 241 -15.27 -20.34 8.55
C ASP A 241 -15.62 -20.08 10.01
N LEU A 242 -16.33 -19.00 10.30
CA LEU A 242 -16.62 -18.58 11.66
C LEU A 242 -17.38 -19.65 12.47
N SER A 243 -18.25 -20.42 11.83
CA SER A 243 -19.04 -21.44 12.51
C SER A 243 -18.19 -22.61 12.99
N LYS A 244 -17.10 -22.89 12.28
CA LYS A 244 -16.17 -23.98 12.57
C LYS A 244 -14.99 -23.51 13.42
N ASP A 245 -14.40 -22.39 13.05
CA ASP A 245 -13.13 -21.91 13.60
C ASP A 245 -13.36 -21.11 14.91
N PHE A 246 -14.54 -20.49 15.06
CA PHE A 246 -14.93 -19.68 16.22
C PHE A 246 -16.36 -20.01 16.70
N PRO A 247 -16.67 -21.27 17.06
CA PRO A 247 -18.03 -21.70 17.41
C PRO A 247 -18.61 -21.04 18.67
N TRP A 248 -17.74 -20.42 19.48
CA TRP A 248 -18.11 -19.70 20.69
C TRP A 248 -18.48 -18.22 20.44
N LEU A 249 -18.19 -17.69 19.25
CA LEU A 249 -18.39 -16.27 18.94
C LEU A 249 -19.89 -15.96 18.84
N ASP A 250 -20.36 -15.01 19.66
CA ASP A 250 -21.67 -14.43 19.45
C ASP A 250 -21.63 -13.50 18.22
N MET A 251 -22.42 -13.82 17.20
CA MET A 251 -22.51 -13.04 15.96
C MET A 251 -23.10 -11.63 16.16
N LYS A 252 -23.65 -11.31 17.33
CA LYS A 252 -24.11 -9.97 17.69
C LYS A 252 -23.05 -9.13 18.41
N SER A 253 -21.99 -9.76 18.90
CA SER A 253 -20.91 -9.09 19.63
C SER A 253 -20.15 -8.07 18.78
N GLN A 254 -19.46 -7.15 19.46
CA GLN A 254 -18.55 -6.20 18.83
C GLN A 254 -17.40 -6.90 18.11
N GLN A 255 -16.89 -8.02 18.64
CA GLN A 255 -15.87 -8.83 17.98
C GLN A 255 -16.33 -9.37 16.63
N ALA A 256 -17.59 -9.82 16.50
CA ALA A 256 -18.14 -10.28 15.21
C ALA A 256 -18.22 -9.13 14.18
N LYS A 257 -18.56 -7.91 14.62
CA LYS A 257 -18.52 -6.71 13.77
C LYS A 257 -17.08 -6.38 13.36
N ASP A 258 -16.13 -6.48 14.28
CA ASP A 258 -14.71 -6.22 14.02
C ASP A 258 -14.10 -7.22 13.03
N ILE A 259 -14.53 -8.49 13.04
CA ILE A 259 -14.16 -9.45 12.01
C ILE A 259 -14.63 -8.98 10.64
N GLU A 260 -15.86 -8.50 10.50
CA GLU A 260 -16.37 -8.00 9.22
C GLU A 260 -15.63 -6.72 8.77
N ARG A 261 -15.32 -5.81 9.69
CA ARG A 261 -14.48 -4.62 9.41
C ARG A 261 -13.11 -5.03 8.90
N PHE A 262 -12.48 -6.01 9.56
CA PHE A 262 -11.18 -6.54 9.16
C PHE A 262 -11.25 -7.33 7.84
N ARG A 263 -12.32 -8.10 7.60
CA ARG A 263 -12.59 -8.80 6.34
C ARG A 263 -12.68 -7.82 5.18
N TRP A 264 -13.45 -6.75 5.35
CA TRP A 264 -13.60 -5.69 4.37
C TRP A 264 -12.27 -5.00 4.06
N PHE A 265 -11.51 -4.59 5.09
CA PHE A 265 -10.17 -4.00 4.94
C PHE A 265 -9.21 -4.94 4.21
N SER A 266 -9.31 -6.23 4.52
CA SER A 266 -8.50 -7.30 3.94
C SER A 266 -8.94 -7.74 2.54
N ASN A 267 -9.99 -7.12 1.97
CA ASN A 267 -10.60 -7.54 0.71
C ASN A 267 -10.95 -9.05 0.68
N GLY A 268 -11.43 -9.55 1.82
CA GLY A 268 -11.81 -10.95 2.05
C GLY A 268 -10.66 -11.92 2.33
N TYR A 269 -9.39 -11.51 2.19
CA TYR A 269 -8.21 -12.37 2.37
C TYR A 269 -7.89 -12.65 3.85
N ILE A 270 -8.85 -13.22 4.58
CA ILE A 270 -8.70 -13.58 6.00
C ILE A 270 -8.74 -15.09 6.23
N ALA A 271 -7.97 -15.54 7.20
CA ALA A 271 -7.90 -16.93 7.66
C ALA A 271 -7.62 -16.98 9.17
N GLN A 272 -7.97 -18.07 9.84
CA GLN A 272 -7.53 -18.31 11.22
C GLN A 272 -6.02 -18.56 11.23
N ASP A 273 -5.30 -18.00 12.19
CA ASP A 273 -3.85 -18.16 12.28
C ASP A 273 -3.47 -19.62 12.64
N PRO A 274 -2.57 -20.26 11.87
CA PRO A 274 -2.14 -21.63 12.17
C PRO A 274 -1.30 -21.76 13.45
N TYR A 275 -0.83 -20.65 14.03
CA TYR A 275 -0.01 -20.60 15.23
C TYR A 275 -0.78 -20.06 16.45
N ASP A 276 -1.99 -19.54 16.26
CA ASP A 276 -2.83 -18.96 17.31
C ASP A 276 -4.32 -19.04 16.93
N GLU A 277 -5.03 -20.01 17.51
CA GLU A 277 -6.43 -20.28 17.17
C GLU A 277 -7.37 -19.09 17.49
N LEU A 278 -6.95 -18.15 18.34
CA LEU A 278 -7.74 -16.96 18.66
C LEU A 278 -7.50 -15.81 17.68
N ARG A 279 -6.56 -15.95 16.76
CA ARG A 279 -6.15 -14.89 15.84
C ARG A 279 -6.68 -15.12 14.43
N ILE A 280 -7.15 -14.03 13.81
CA ILE A 280 -7.49 -13.96 12.38
C ILE A 280 -6.45 -13.09 11.69
N ILE A 281 -5.92 -13.54 10.57
CA ILE A 281 -4.82 -12.90 9.86
C ILE A 281 -5.18 -12.41 8.45
N ASP A 282 -4.54 -11.34 8.00
CA ASP A 282 -4.54 -10.89 6.61
C ASP A 282 -3.42 -11.59 5.84
N ILE A 283 -3.78 -12.52 4.96
CA ILE A 283 -2.80 -13.36 4.25
C ILE A 283 -2.05 -12.62 3.13
N ARG A 284 -2.46 -11.40 2.79
CA ARG A 284 -1.89 -10.62 1.68
C ARG A 284 -0.43 -10.25 1.91
N TYR A 285 0.00 -10.16 3.18
CA TYR A 285 1.30 -9.63 3.56
C TYR A 285 2.11 -10.59 4.39
N SER A 286 3.35 -10.82 3.99
CA SER A 286 4.35 -11.55 4.77
C SER A 286 5.75 -11.02 4.40
N ILE A 287 6.71 -11.17 5.30
CA ILE A 287 8.11 -10.80 5.04
C ILE A 287 8.71 -11.71 4.00
N VAL A 288 8.52 -13.03 4.20
CA VAL A 288 8.91 -14.04 3.23
C VAL A 288 7.70 -14.31 2.32
N PRO A 289 7.80 -14.05 1.01
CA PRO A 289 6.64 -13.98 0.13
C PRO A 289 5.92 -15.31 -0.11
N ASN A 290 6.58 -16.46 0.02
CA ASN A 290 5.96 -17.79 -0.13
C ASN A 290 5.34 -18.32 1.19
N GLN A 291 5.28 -17.51 2.26
CA GLN A 291 4.77 -17.92 3.57
C GLN A 291 3.44 -17.24 3.93
N ILE A 292 2.70 -17.86 4.85
CA ILE A 292 1.44 -17.35 5.44
C ILE A 292 1.63 -16.69 6.80
N LYS A 293 2.88 -16.45 7.23
CA LYS A 293 3.19 -15.68 8.44
C LYS A 293 2.83 -14.21 8.23
N ALA A 294 1.60 -13.87 8.58
CA ALA A 294 1.01 -12.57 8.31
C ALA A 294 1.65 -11.43 9.11
N LEU A 295 1.65 -10.24 8.54
CA LEU A 295 2.07 -9.02 9.24
C LEU A 295 0.97 -8.44 10.15
N TRP A 296 -0.29 -8.70 9.83
CA TRP A 296 -1.44 -8.07 10.45
C TRP A 296 -2.49 -9.11 10.79
N GLY A 297 -3.18 -8.90 11.91
CA GLY A 297 -4.31 -9.72 12.32
C GLY A 297 -5.10 -9.07 13.43
N ILE A 298 -6.24 -9.66 13.76
CA ILE A 298 -7.02 -9.33 14.94
C ILE A 298 -7.06 -10.55 15.87
N THR A 299 -6.95 -10.32 17.17
CA THR A 299 -7.04 -11.39 18.18
C THR A 299 -8.36 -11.26 18.91
N LEU A 300 -9.07 -12.38 18.99
CA LEU A 300 -10.37 -12.47 19.64
C LEU A 300 -10.21 -13.02 21.06
N SER A 301 -11.18 -12.71 21.92
CA SER A 301 -11.22 -13.19 23.30
C SER A 301 -12.56 -13.88 23.59
N PRO A 302 -12.56 -15.17 23.95
CA PRO A 302 -13.79 -15.89 24.33
C PRO A 302 -14.46 -15.37 25.59
N THR A 303 -13.70 -14.67 26.44
CA THR A 303 -14.16 -14.15 27.73
C THR A 303 -14.45 -12.64 27.69
N ALA A 304 -14.40 -12.02 26.52
CA ALA A 304 -14.68 -10.60 26.38
C ALA A 304 -16.17 -10.32 26.55
N GLU A 305 -16.49 -9.14 27.10
CA GLU A 305 -17.87 -8.65 27.17
C GLU A 305 -18.40 -8.35 25.75
N GLU A 306 -19.72 -8.28 25.60
CA GLU A 306 -20.40 -8.17 24.29
C GLU A 306 -19.92 -6.96 23.45
N GLU A 307 -19.61 -5.84 24.09
CA GLU A 307 -19.16 -4.60 23.45
C GLU A 307 -17.62 -4.47 23.34
N THR A 308 -16.87 -5.49 23.76
CA THR A 308 -15.40 -5.46 23.73
C THR A 308 -14.90 -5.64 22.30
N HIS A 309 -14.04 -4.73 21.85
CA HIS A 309 -13.40 -4.81 20.54
C HIS A 309 -12.34 -5.91 20.46
N ALA A 310 -12.09 -6.42 19.26
CA ALA A 310 -10.96 -7.28 18.98
C ALA A 310 -9.64 -6.50 19.02
N ASP A 311 -8.57 -7.15 19.47
CA ASP A 311 -7.25 -6.53 19.53
C ASP A 311 -6.58 -6.54 18.16
N TYR A 312 -6.27 -5.37 17.61
CA TYR A 312 -5.45 -5.28 16.40
C TYR A 312 -3.99 -5.62 16.72
N THR A 313 -3.46 -6.61 16.01
CA THR A 313 -2.09 -7.11 16.19
C THR A 313 -1.25 -6.89 14.94
N ALA A 314 -0.01 -6.45 15.15
CA ALA A 314 0.98 -6.27 14.11
C ALA A 314 2.21 -7.13 14.44
N HIS A 315 2.53 -8.08 13.58
CA HIS A 315 3.72 -8.90 13.69
C HIS A 315 4.80 -8.40 12.71
N ARG A 316 6.00 -8.16 13.22
CA ARG A 316 7.15 -7.77 12.41
C ARG A 316 8.23 -8.82 12.56
N ASP A 317 8.16 -9.86 11.73
CA ASP A 317 9.29 -10.77 11.62
C ASP A 317 10.47 -10.02 10.99
N SER A 318 11.57 -9.93 11.72
CA SER A 318 12.78 -9.28 11.22
C SER A 318 14.01 -10.12 11.50
N SER A 319 13.80 -11.42 11.72
CA SER A 319 14.85 -12.41 11.98
C SER A 319 15.87 -12.45 10.83
N PRO A 320 17.17 -12.67 11.15
CA PRO A 320 18.21 -12.85 10.13
C PRO A 320 17.86 -13.94 9.11
N GLU A 321 17.20 -15.00 9.55
CA GLU A 321 16.78 -16.14 8.74
C GLU A 321 15.75 -15.73 7.68
N SER A 322 14.66 -15.07 8.09
CA SER A 322 13.63 -14.57 7.16
C SER A 322 14.20 -13.57 6.15
N ARG A 323 15.13 -12.70 6.58
CA ARG A 323 15.84 -11.78 5.67
C ARG A 323 16.70 -12.53 4.67
N GLN A 324 17.46 -13.53 5.11
CA GLN A 324 18.33 -14.31 4.24
C GLN A 324 17.53 -15.07 3.18
N VAL A 325 16.42 -15.68 3.57
CA VAL A 325 15.48 -16.34 2.65
C VAL A 325 14.99 -15.35 1.58
N PHE A 326 14.53 -14.18 2.00
CA PHE A 326 14.06 -13.15 1.07
C PHE A 326 15.17 -12.68 0.11
N PHE A 327 16.39 -12.45 0.61
CA PHE A 327 17.53 -12.08 -0.22
C PHE A 327 17.94 -13.17 -1.22
N ASN A 328 17.84 -14.44 -0.85
CA ASN A 328 18.07 -15.55 -1.76
C ASN A 328 17.06 -15.53 -2.91
N MET A 329 15.78 -15.27 -2.61
CA MET A 329 14.75 -15.14 -3.64
C MET A 329 15.02 -13.98 -4.59
N LEU A 330 15.48 -12.82 -4.10
CA LEU A 330 15.88 -11.68 -4.93
C LEU A 330 17.02 -12.03 -5.89
N LYS A 331 17.99 -12.81 -5.41
CA LYS A 331 19.13 -13.30 -6.21
C LYS A 331 18.78 -14.46 -7.15
N GLY A 332 17.62 -15.10 -6.96
CA GLY A 332 17.21 -16.28 -7.72
C GLY A 332 17.81 -17.60 -7.25
N ILE A 333 18.35 -17.63 -6.02
CA ILE A 333 19.01 -18.81 -5.44
C ILE A 333 17.94 -19.73 -4.87
N ASP A 334 18.08 -21.05 -5.08
CA ASP A 334 17.21 -22.03 -4.40
C ASP A 334 17.35 -21.90 -2.89
N CYS A 335 16.24 -21.85 -2.16
CA CYS A 335 16.29 -22.07 -0.74
C CYS A 335 15.95 -23.52 -0.44
N THR A 336 16.90 -24.23 0.16
CA THR A 336 16.73 -25.58 0.70
C THR A 336 15.82 -25.63 1.94
N THR A 337 15.43 -24.47 2.47
CA THR A 337 14.55 -24.30 3.64
C THR A 337 13.38 -23.35 3.37
N CYS A 338 13.02 -23.17 2.10
CA CYS A 338 11.77 -22.58 1.65
C CYS A 338 10.76 -23.73 1.42
#